data_AF-A0A939QCT4-F1
#
_entry.id   AF-A0A939QCT4-F1
#
_cell.length_a   1.000
_cell.length_b   1.000
_cell.length_c   1.000
_cell.angle_alpha   90.00
_cell.angle_beta   90.00
_cell.angle_gamma   90.00
#
_symmetry.space_group_name_H-M   'P 1'
#
loop_
_entity.id
_entity.type
_entity.pdbx_description
1 polymer ?
#
loop_
_entity_poly.entity_id
_entity_poly.type
_entity_poly.pdbx_seq_one_letter_code
_entity_poly.pdbx_strand_id
1 'polypeptide(L)'
;MNTSDLDRTDLRLLHALQVEPRASWNQLAPIIGVGSSTLARRWERITTEGFAWITGLDTRGQLVLLEIDCDLVLSKAVAKELSRDPRVEVLEFASGPGRSSPS
;
A
#
# COMPACT_ATOMS: atom_id res chain seq x y z
N MET A 1 5.03 9.54 9.73
CA MET A 1 5.81 8.57 8.94
C MET A 1 6.94 9.34 8.28
N ASN A 2 8.19 9.19 8.75
CA ASN A 2 9.32 9.92 8.20
C ASN A 2 10.00 9.05 7.13
N THR A 3 9.88 9.44 5.87
CA THR A 3 10.53 8.77 4.72
C THR A 3 12.06 8.90 4.73
N SER A 4 12.64 9.61 5.71
CA SER A 4 14.09 9.74 5.92
C SER A 4 14.79 8.43 6.30
N ASP A 5 14.05 7.39 6.68
CA ASP A 5 14.58 6.11 7.18
C ASP A 5 14.77 5.05 6.07
N LEU A 6 14.44 5.39 4.81
CA LEU A 6 14.67 4.56 3.64
C LEU A 6 15.91 5.04 2.89
N ASP A 7 16.88 4.14 2.68
CA ASP A 7 18.06 4.48 1.90
C ASP A 7 17.82 4.35 0.39
N ARG A 8 18.78 4.78 -0.42
CA ARG A 8 18.68 4.73 -1.88
C ARG A 8 18.46 3.33 -2.45
N THR A 9 18.98 2.29 -1.78
CA THR A 9 18.77 0.89 -2.19
C THR A 9 17.34 0.46 -1.91
N ASP A 10 16.79 0.86 -0.76
CA ASP A 10 15.39 0.60 -0.42
C ASP A 10 14.44 1.27 -1.42
N LEU A 11 14.69 2.53 -1.78
CA LEU A 11 13.90 3.23 -2.79
C LEU A 11 13.97 2.57 -4.18
N ARG A 12 15.14 2.04 -4.57
CA ARG A 12 15.28 1.30 -5.85
C ARG A 12 14.53 -0.03 -5.81
N LEU A 13 14.54 -0.73 -4.67
CA LEU A 13 13.78 -1.96 -4.47
C LEU A 13 12.27 -1.68 -4.56
N LEU A 14 11.78 -0.65 -3.87
CA LEU A 14 10.39 -0.22 -3.93
C LEU A 14 9.96 0.11 -5.36
N HIS A 15 10.75 0.91 -6.07
CA HIS A 15 10.47 1.25 -7.46
C HIS A 15 10.43 0.01 -8.36
N ALA A 16 11.37 -0.93 -8.19
CA ALA A 16 11.36 -2.16 -8.98
C ALA A 16 10.08 -2.98 -8.75
N LEU A 17 9.61 -3.07 -7.51
CA LEU A 17 8.38 -3.77 -7.15
C LEU A 17 7.10 -3.04 -7.57
N GLN A 18 7.13 -1.71 -7.65
CA GLN A 18 6.02 -0.92 -8.23
C GLN A 18 5.84 -1.23 -9.72
N VAL A 19 6.95 -1.47 -10.45
CA VAL A 19 6.93 -1.81 -11.87
C VAL A 19 6.61 -3.29 -12.10
N GLU A 20 7.26 -4.18 -11.36
CA GLU A 20 7.08 -5.63 -11.47
C GLU A 20 6.95 -6.26 -10.07
N PRO A 21 5.73 -6.33 -9.52
CA PRO A 21 5.50 -6.79 -8.15
C PRO A 21 5.79 -8.28 -7.95
N ARG A 22 5.91 -9.08 -9.02
CA ARG A 22 6.20 -10.52 -8.95
C ARG A 22 7.66 -10.85 -9.28
N ALA A 23 8.53 -9.85 -9.46
CA ALA A 23 9.95 -10.08 -9.70
C ALA A 23 10.59 -10.86 -8.54
N SER A 24 11.35 -11.90 -8.86
CA SER A 24 12.14 -12.60 -7.85
C SER A 24 13.35 -11.78 -7.41
N TRP A 25 13.82 -12.02 -6.18
CA TRP A 25 15.04 -11.37 -5.67
C TRP A 25 16.28 -11.65 -6.51
N ASN A 26 16.36 -12.82 -7.15
CA ASN A 26 17.47 -13.16 -8.03
C ASN A 26 17.45 -12.34 -9.33
N GLN A 27 16.27 -11.99 -9.84
CA GLN A 27 16.13 -11.10 -11.01
C GLN A 27 16.50 -9.66 -10.64
N LEU A 28 16.08 -9.19 -9.46
CA LEU A 28 16.31 -7.80 -9.03
C LEU A 28 17.73 -7.53 -8.53
N ALA A 29 18.40 -8.53 -7.94
CA ALA A 29 19.75 -8.42 -7.38
C ALA A 29 20.77 -7.75 -8.32
N PRO A 30 20.97 -8.23 -9.57
CA PRO A 30 21.91 -7.61 -10.50
C PRO A 30 21.47 -6.21 -10.97
N ILE A 31 20.17 -5.93 -11.02
CA ILE A 31 19.61 -4.63 -11.44
C ILE A 31 19.84 -3.56 -10.36
N ILE A 32 19.67 -3.94 -9.10
CA ILE A 32 19.81 -3.04 -7.95
C ILE A 32 21.29 -2.95 -7.52
N GLY A 33 22.08 -4.01 -7.75
CA GLY A 33 23.51 -4.06 -7.42
C GLY A 33 23.80 -4.54 -6.00
N VAL A 34 22.92 -5.37 -5.43
CA VAL A 34 23.11 -6.03 -4.11
C VAL A 34 22.66 -7.49 -4.18
N GLY A 35 23.08 -8.31 -3.22
CA GLY A 35 22.71 -9.73 -3.19
C GLY A 35 21.21 -9.96 -2.95
N SER A 36 20.67 -11.07 -3.48
CA SER A 36 19.26 -11.42 -3.32
C SER A 36 18.81 -11.59 -1.87
N SER A 37 19.68 -12.14 -1.00
CA SER A 37 19.44 -12.22 0.45
C SER A 37 19.39 -10.84 1.12
N THR A 38 20.14 -9.86 0.60
CA THR A 38 20.10 -8.48 1.09
C THR A 38 18.79 -7.81 0.69
N LEU A 39 18.29 -8.05 -0.53
CA LEU A 39 16.98 -7.57 -0.95
C LEU A 39 15.85 -8.16 -0.10
N ALA A 40 15.88 -9.46 0.16
CA ALA A 40 14.88 -10.12 1.00
C ALA A 40 14.82 -9.52 2.41
N ARG A 41 15.99 -9.34 3.07
CA ARG A 41 16.05 -8.73 4.41
C ARG A 41 15.60 -7.27 4.41
N ARG A 42 15.93 -6.51 3.36
CA ARG A 42 15.47 -5.12 3.21
C ARG A 42 13.96 -5.05 3.03
N TRP A 43 13.39 -5.91 2.18
CA TRP A 43 11.95 -5.99 2.00
C TRP A 43 11.23 -6.33 3.31
N GLU A 44 11.72 -7.33 4.05
CA GLU A 44 11.18 -7.71 5.36
C GLU A 44 11.17 -6.53 6.35
N ARG A 45 12.28 -5.78 6.42
CA ARG A 45 12.37 -4.56 7.25
C ARG A 45 11.34 -3.51 6.83
N ILE A 46 11.30 -3.17 5.54
CA ILE A 46 10.38 -2.19 4.97
C ILE A 46 8.92 -2.56 5.29
N THR A 47 8.55 -3.83 5.14
CA THR A 47 7.18 -4.29 5.42
C THR A 47 6.86 -4.31 6.90
N THR A 48 7.81 -4.72 7.74
CA THR A 48 7.62 -4.81 9.20
C THR A 48 7.50 -3.43 9.84
N GLU A 49 8.25 -2.46 9.32
CA GLU A 49 8.21 -1.06 9.76
C GLU A 49 7.04 -0.27 9.13
N GLY A 50 6.23 -0.91 8.27
CA GLY A 50 5.05 -0.31 7.67
C GLY A 50 5.35 0.71 6.57
N PHE A 51 6.57 0.74 6.04
CA PHE A 51 6.96 1.67 4.97
C PHE A 51 6.34 1.32 3.61
N ALA A 52 6.12 0.04 3.35
CA ALA A 52 5.41 -0.43 2.15
C ALA A 52 4.82 -1.82 2.37
N TRP A 53 3.84 -2.18 1.54
CA TRP A 53 3.27 -3.52 1.45
C TRP A 53 2.91 -3.81 -0.01
N ILE A 54 2.72 -5.09 -0.34
CA ILE A 54 2.16 -5.52 -1.62
C ILE A 54 0.92 -6.35 -1.29
N THR A 55 -0.19 -6.04 -1.94
CA THR A 55 -1.41 -6.84 -1.88
C THR A 55 -1.79 -7.33 -3.27
N GLY A 56 -2.35 -8.53 -3.35
CA GLY A 56 -2.90 -9.08 -4.59
C GLY A 56 -4.42 -9.06 -4.52
N LEU A 57 -5.06 -8.49 -5.53
CA LEU A 57 -6.52 -8.51 -5.68
C LEU A 57 -6.90 -9.57 -6.72
N ASP A 58 -7.87 -10.43 -6.40
CA ASP A 58 -8.46 -11.31 -7.40
C ASP A 58 -9.36 -10.48 -8.33
N THR A 59 -9.07 -10.50 -9.62
CA THR A 59 -9.80 -9.73 -10.65
C THR A 59 -10.92 -10.54 -11.29
N ARG A 60 -11.29 -11.70 -10.74
CA ARG A 60 -12.48 -12.46 -11.18
C ARG A 60 -13.80 -11.70 -11.03
N GLY A 61 -13.80 -10.53 -10.37
CA GLY A 61 -14.94 -9.61 -10.27
C GLY A 61 -14.63 -8.20 -10.78
N GLN A 62 -15.66 -7.36 -10.82
CA GLN A 62 -15.50 -5.94 -11.14
C GLN A 62 -15.14 -5.16 -9.86
N LEU A 63 -13.96 -4.55 -9.85
CA LEU A 63 -13.55 -3.64 -8.79
C LEU A 63 -14.08 -2.24 -9.08
N VAL A 64 -14.66 -1.62 -8.06
CA VAL A 64 -15.10 -0.22 -8.09
C VAL A 64 -14.42 0.53 -6.96
N LEU A 65 -13.97 1.75 -7.24
CA LEU A 65 -13.50 2.67 -6.22
C LEU A 65 -14.69 3.50 -5.72
N LEU A 66 -14.94 3.46 -4.42
CA LEU A 66 -15.97 4.26 -3.76
C LEU A 66 -15.31 5.31 -2.87
N GLU A 67 -15.56 6.59 -3.14
CA GLU A 67 -15.22 7.71 -2.25
C GLU A 67 -16.45 7.99 -1.38
N ILE A 68 -16.29 7.91 -0.06
CA ILE A 68 -17.38 8.10 0.91
C ILE A 68 -17.04 9.28 1.81
N ASP A 69 -17.74 10.39 1.59
CA ASP A 69 -17.71 11.53 2.51
C ASP A 69 -18.63 11.24 3.70
N CYS A 70 -18.09 11.39 4.91
CA CYS A 70 -18.86 11.27 6.14
C CYS A 70 -18.35 12.25 7.19
N ASP A 71 -19.22 12.61 8.14
CA ASP A 71 -18.82 13.42 9.29
C ASP A 71 -17.69 12.70 10.05
N LEU A 72 -16.68 13.46 10.50
CA LEU A 72 -15.54 12.92 11.23
C LEU A 72 -15.97 12.11 12.46
N VAL A 73 -17.06 12.52 13.13
CA VAL A 73 -17.66 11.81 14.27
C VAL A 73 -18.12 10.41 13.88
N LEU A 74 -18.62 10.23 12.66
CA LEU A 74 -19.15 8.96 12.15
C LEU A 74 -18.10 8.11 11.42
N SER A 75 -17.01 8.71 10.95
CA SER A 75 -15.97 8.05 10.14
C SER A 75 -15.50 6.69 10.69
N LYS A 76 -15.21 6.60 11.99
CA LYS A 76 -14.78 5.35 12.65
C LYS A 76 -15.89 4.31 12.75
N ALA A 77 -17.14 4.73 12.89
CA ALA A 77 -18.27 3.81 12.92
C ALA A 77 -18.53 3.24 11.52
N VAL A 78 -18.54 4.11 10.50
CA VAL A 78 -18.64 3.71 9.09
C VAL A 78 -17.52 2.76 8.70
N ALA A 79 -16.28 3.07 9.09
CA ALA A 79 -15.11 2.21 8.92
C ALA A 79 -15.35 0.77 9.38
N LYS A 80 -15.87 0.66 10.60
CA LYS A 80 -16.05 -0.59 11.31
C LYS A 80 -17.16 -1.43 10.69
N GLU A 81 -18.19 -0.79 10.15
CA GLU A 81 -19.25 -1.51 9.45
C GLU A 81 -18.79 -1.95 8.05
N LEU A 82 -18.09 -1.08 7.30
CA LEU A 82 -17.56 -1.44 5.98
C LEU A 82 -16.51 -2.56 6.06
N SER A 83 -15.66 -2.57 7.08
CA SER A 83 -14.63 -3.63 7.24
C SER A 83 -15.21 -5.03 7.51
N ARG A 84 -16.51 -5.14 7.80
CA ARG A 84 -17.22 -6.42 7.96
C ARG A 84 -17.80 -6.95 6.66
N ASP A 85 -17.89 -6.11 5.61
CA ASP A 85 -18.42 -6.55 4.32
C ASP A 85 -17.34 -7.29 3.55
N PRO A 86 -17.52 -8.58 3.21
CA PRO A 86 -16.52 -9.37 2.51
C PRO A 86 -16.23 -8.89 1.09
N ARG A 87 -17.02 -7.95 0.54
CA ARG A 87 -16.75 -7.31 -0.76
C ARG A 87 -15.79 -6.14 -0.66
N VAL A 88 -15.49 -5.65 0.55
CA VAL A 88 -14.52 -4.58 0.77
C VAL A 88 -13.13 -5.19 0.79
N GLU A 89 -12.46 -5.13 -0.35
CA GLU A 89 -11.10 -5.62 -0.52
C GLU A 89 -10.06 -4.70 0.14
N VAL A 90 -10.25 -3.38 0.01
CA VAL A 90 -9.37 -2.34 0.55
C VAL A 90 -10.22 -1.23 1.14
N LEU A 91 -9.86 -0.78 2.33
CA LEU A 91 -10.46 0.36 3.00
C LEU A 91 -9.35 1.32 3.45
N GLU A 92 -9.39 2.55 2.96
CA GLU A 92 -8.42 3.59 3.29
C GLU A 92 -9.11 4.76 3.99
N PHE A 93 -8.46 5.29 5.04
CA PHE A 93 -8.91 6.50 5.73
C PHE A 93 -8.07 7.67 5.25
N ALA A 94 -8.68 8.53 4.46
CA ALA A 94 -8.09 9.81 4.07
C ALA A 94 -8.76 10.94 4.86
N SER A 95 -7.95 11.78 5.50
CA SER A 95 -8.38 13.10 5.93
C SER A 95 -8.23 14.06 4.74
N GLY A 96 -9.29 14.26 3.97
CA GLY A 96 -9.36 15.25 2.90
C GLY A 96 -9.89 16.59 3.41
N PRO A 97 -9.62 17.73 2.73
CA PRO A 97 -10.43 18.93 2.92
C PRO A 97 -11.86 18.53 2.53
N GLY A 98 -12.77 18.48 3.50
CA GLY A 98 -14.15 18.06 3.26
C GLY A 98 -14.69 18.79 2.04
N ARG A 99 -15.14 18.03 1.03
CA ARG A 99 -15.76 18.63 -0.16
C ARG A 99 -16.90 19.51 0.35
N SER A 100 -16.81 20.81 0.14
CA SER A 100 -17.91 21.73 0.40
C SER A 100 -19.10 21.25 -0.43
N SER A 101 -20.20 20.85 0.24
CA SER A 101 -21.44 20.45 -0.40
C SER A 101 -21.84 21.45 -1.50
N PRO A 102 -22.29 20.98 -2.67
CA PRO A 102 -22.99 21.86 -3.60
C PRO A 102 -24.28 22.32 -2.91
N SER A 103 -24.44 23.64 -2.83
CA SER A 103 -25.64 24.32 -2.34
C SER A 103 -26.84 24.11 -3.27
#